data_AF-A0A3M1DP98-F1
#
_entry.id   AF-A0A3M1DP98-F1
#
_cell.length_a   1.000
_cell.length_b   1.000
_cell.length_c   1.000
_cell.angle_alpha   90.00
_cell.angle_beta   90.00
_cell.angle_gamma   90.00
#
_symmetry.space_group_name_H-M   'P 1'
#
loop_
_entity.id
_entity.type
_entity.pdbx_description
1 polymer ?
#
loop_
_entity_poly.entity_id
_entity_poly.type
_entity_poly.pdbx_seq_one_letter_code
_entity_poly.pdbx_strand_id
1 'polypeptide(L)'
;MRNRISGNGRSGVRWIDASGVLADNDLAGNAEYALVNDGVSDLALGGNWWGTTDDQAVHRLVRDHEDRADRGRVTFSHPLDDNPVAVGARRWRTPVTP
;
A
#
# COMPACT_ATOMS: atom_id res chain seq x y z
N MET A 1 6.57 -1.61 -12.05
CA MET A 1 5.62 -2.74 -12.17
C MET A 1 4.44 -2.41 -11.28
N ARG A 2 3.20 -2.78 -11.65
CA ARG A 2 2.01 -2.38 -10.89
C ARG A 2 1.28 -3.60 -10.35
N ASN A 3 1.15 -3.70 -9.04
CA ASN A 3 0.40 -4.76 -8.39
C ASN A 3 -0.78 -4.19 -7.62
N ARG A 4 -1.80 -5.02 -7.39
CA ARG A 4 -2.90 -4.74 -6.47
C ARG A 4 -2.80 -5.64 -5.25
N ILE A 5 -2.73 -5.05 -4.06
CA ILE A 5 -2.66 -5.73 -2.77
C ILE A 5 -3.85 -5.21 -1.94
N SER A 6 -4.94 -5.97 -1.92
CA SER A 6 -6.22 -5.54 -1.32
C SER A 6 -6.97 -6.72 -0.69
N GLY A 7 -7.91 -6.46 0.22
CA GLY A 7 -8.75 -7.48 0.84
C GLY A 7 -8.08 -8.26 1.97
N ASN A 8 -6.97 -7.76 2.52
CA ASN A 8 -6.29 -8.37 3.66
C ASN A 8 -6.96 -7.97 4.99
N GLY A 9 -7.11 -8.94 5.91
CA GLY A 9 -7.87 -8.78 7.16
C GLY A 9 -7.21 -7.89 8.22
N ARG A 10 -5.95 -7.49 8.05
CA ARG A 10 -5.28 -6.50 8.91
C ARG A 10 -4.46 -5.51 8.12
N SER A 11 -3.39 -5.98 7.49
CA SER A 11 -2.46 -5.14 6.72
C SER A 11 -2.26 -5.67 5.31
N GLY A 12 -2.15 -4.79 4.32
CA GLY A 12 -1.76 -5.17 2.96
C GLY A 12 -0.31 -5.64 2.88
N VAL A 13 0.62 -4.82 3.40
CA VAL A 13 2.05 -5.11 3.44
C VAL A 13 2.56 -5.01 4.87
N ARG A 14 3.37 -5.98 5.29
CA ARG A 14 4.22 -5.87 6.49
C ARG A 14 5.69 -5.88 6.06
N TRP A 15 6.39 -4.80 6.37
CA TRP A 15 7.81 -4.62 6.10
C TRP A 15 8.62 -4.87 7.37
N ILE A 16 9.63 -5.75 7.31
CA ILE A 16 10.47 -6.12 8.47
C ILE A 16 11.92 -6.19 8.01
N ASP A 17 12.72 -5.22 8.43
CA ASP A 17 14.19 -5.17 8.25
C ASP A 17 14.66 -5.60 6.84
N ALA A 18 13.93 -5.11 5.84
CA ALA A 18 14.17 -5.39 4.44
C ALA A 18 14.54 -4.11 3.68
N SER A 19 15.20 -4.28 2.53
CA SER A 19 15.50 -3.21 1.57
C SER A 19 14.76 -3.45 0.27
N GLY A 20 14.25 -2.39 -0.36
CA GLY A 20 13.60 -2.49 -1.66
C GLY A 20 12.82 -1.24 -2.02
N VAL A 21 12.09 -1.32 -3.13
CA VAL A 21 11.22 -0.25 -3.62
C VAL A 21 9.79 -0.75 -3.67
N LEU A 22 8.90 -0.07 -2.94
CA LEU A 22 7.45 -0.26 -3.03
C LEU A 22 6.83 1.02 -3.61
N ALA A 23 6.60 0.99 -4.92
CA ALA A 23 6.07 2.11 -5.71
C ALA A 23 5.17 1.57 -6.83
N ASP A 24 4.26 2.42 -7.30
CA ASP A 24 3.31 2.19 -8.39
C ASP A 24 2.31 1.04 -8.14
N ASN A 25 1.93 0.80 -6.87
CA ASN A 25 0.95 -0.24 -6.51
C ASN A 25 -0.39 0.35 -6.08
N ASP A 26 -1.43 -0.47 -6.16
CA ASP A 26 -2.72 -0.25 -5.49
C ASP A 26 -2.71 -0.98 -4.15
N LEU A 27 -2.66 -0.22 -3.05
CA LEU A 27 -2.70 -0.70 -1.67
C LEU A 27 -4.05 -0.40 -0.98
N ALA A 28 -5.04 0.03 -1.75
CA ALA A 28 -6.36 0.38 -1.22
C ALA A 28 -7.17 -0.85 -0.80
N GLY A 29 -8.14 -0.66 0.09
CA GLY A 29 -9.10 -1.70 0.46
C GLY A 29 -8.51 -2.86 1.29
N ASN A 30 -7.45 -2.60 2.05
CA ASN A 30 -7.03 -3.44 3.17
C ASN A 30 -7.77 -2.99 4.45
N ALA A 31 -7.82 -3.85 5.47
CA ALA A 31 -8.63 -3.59 6.66
C ALA A 31 -8.12 -2.42 7.53
N GLU A 32 -7.18 -2.68 8.44
CA GLU A 32 -6.70 -1.68 9.41
C GLU A 32 -5.61 -0.79 8.81
N TYR A 33 -4.68 -1.41 8.09
CA TYR A 33 -3.54 -0.72 7.48
C TYR A 33 -3.35 -1.14 6.03
N ALA A 34 -2.91 -0.22 5.17
CA ALA A 34 -2.34 -0.55 3.88
C ALA A 34 -0.90 -1.08 4.05
N LEU A 35 -0.11 -0.45 4.91
CA LEU A 35 1.26 -0.84 5.19
C LEU A 35 1.59 -0.74 6.68
N VAL A 36 2.41 -1.67 7.14
CA VAL A 36 2.99 -1.71 8.48
C VAL A 36 4.50 -1.81 8.35
N ASN A 37 5.25 -0.88 8.93
CA ASN A 37 6.67 -1.08 9.18
C ASN A 37 6.86 -1.65 10.59
N ASP A 38 7.14 -2.95 10.67
CA ASP A 38 7.49 -3.62 11.93
C ASP A 38 9.03 -3.73 12.10
N GLY A 39 9.82 -3.22 11.15
CA GLY A 39 11.28 -3.11 11.28
C GLY A 39 11.73 -1.89 12.09
N VAL A 40 13.02 -1.86 12.43
CA VAL A 40 13.65 -0.72 13.15
C VAL A 40 14.21 0.34 12.21
N SER A 41 14.36 0.02 10.93
CA SER A 41 14.87 0.93 9.91
C SER A 41 13.77 1.77 9.27
N ASP A 42 14.08 3.02 8.98
CA ASP A 42 13.19 3.90 8.23
C ASP A 42 12.94 3.36 6.81
N LEU A 43 11.74 3.63 6.30
CA LEU A 43 11.27 3.17 5.01
C LEU A 43 10.77 4.35 4.17
N ALA A 44 11.37 4.55 3.00
CA ALA A 44 10.89 5.51 2.02
C ALA A 44 10.12 4.79 0.90
N LEU A 45 8.88 5.18 0.71
CA LEU A 45 7.97 4.64 -0.30
C LEU A 45 7.85 5.59 -1.48
N GLY A 46 7.71 5.02 -2.68
CA GLY A 46 7.32 5.81 -3.87
C GLY A 46 5.83 6.13 -3.87
N GLY A 47 5.35 6.69 -4.97
CA GLY A 47 3.92 6.93 -5.18
C GLY A 47 3.17 5.61 -5.23
N ASN A 48 2.19 5.42 -4.34
CA ASN A 48 1.25 4.30 -4.38
C ASN A 48 -0.17 4.86 -4.33
N TRP A 49 -1.14 4.07 -4.80
CA TRP A 49 -2.55 4.38 -4.64
C TRP A 49 -3.06 3.80 -3.33
N TRP A 50 -3.63 4.65 -2.49
CA TRP A 50 -4.09 4.29 -1.13
C TRP A 50 -5.61 4.27 -1.01
N GLY A 51 -6.33 4.61 -2.08
CA GLY A 51 -7.78 4.85 -2.07
C GLY A 51 -8.15 6.32 -1.89
N THR A 52 -7.15 7.20 -1.74
CA THR A 52 -7.28 8.64 -1.51
C THR A 52 -5.98 9.35 -1.86
N THR A 53 -6.05 10.65 -2.13
CA THR A 53 -4.89 11.56 -2.29
C THR A 53 -4.68 12.46 -1.07
N ASP A 54 -5.51 12.34 -0.02
CA ASP A 54 -5.32 13.05 1.25
C ASP A 54 -4.21 12.42 2.09
N ASP A 55 -3.07 13.11 2.22
CA ASP A 55 -1.91 12.67 2.98
C ASP A 55 -2.26 12.32 4.44
N GLN A 56 -3.17 13.04 5.09
CA GLN A 56 -3.56 12.75 6.48
C GLN A 56 -4.37 11.45 6.59
N ALA A 57 -5.15 11.14 5.56
CA ALA A 57 -5.82 9.84 5.47
C ALA A 57 -4.81 8.72 5.18
N VAL A 58 -3.81 8.98 4.33
CA VAL A 58 -2.75 8.01 4.03
C VAL A 58 -1.90 7.71 5.27
N HIS A 59 -1.52 8.71 6.06
CA HIS A 59 -0.82 8.50 7.32
C HIS A 59 -1.56 7.56 8.26
N ARG A 60 -2.90 7.63 8.32
CA ARG A 60 -3.72 6.71 9.14
C ARG A 60 -3.76 5.27 8.62
N LEU A 61 -3.42 5.04 7.34
CA LEU A 61 -3.32 3.72 6.73
C LEU A 61 -1.93 3.09 6.89
N VAL A 62 -0.99 3.81 7.49
CA VAL A 62 0.38 3.37 7.70
C VAL A 62 0.63 3.25 9.20
N ARG A 63 1.14 2.10 9.64
CA ARG A 63 1.64 1.95 11.00
C ARG A 63 3.16 2.03 11.02
N ASP A 64 3.73 2.97 11.78
CA ASP A 64 5.17 3.21 11.82
C ASP A 64 5.66 3.73 13.19
N HIS A 65 6.79 4.47 13.18
CA HIS A 65 7.35 5.16 14.34
C HIS A 65 6.35 6.03 15.12
N GLU A 66 5.42 6.71 14.44
CA GLU A 66 4.44 7.58 15.09
C GLU A 66 3.47 6.79 15.98
N ASP A 67 3.15 5.55 15.58
CA ASP A 67 2.34 4.64 16.40
C ASP A 67 3.18 3.85 17.41
N ARG A 68 4.44 3.56 17.05
CA ARG A 68 5.38 2.77 17.86
C ARG A 68 6.80 3.33 17.75
N ALA A 69 7.22 4.07 18.76
CA ALA A 69 8.51 4.75 18.79
C ALA A 69 9.75 3.83 18.64
N ASP A 70 9.60 2.51 18.82
CA ASP A 70 10.67 1.52 18.62
C ASP A 70 10.78 1.00 17.17
N ARG A 71 9.94 1.51 16.25
CA ARG A 71 9.96 1.19 14.81
C ARG A 71 10.53 2.34 13.99
N GLY A 72 10.96 1.98 12.79
CA GLY A 72 11.39 2.96 11.80
C GLY A 72 10.20 3.74 11.22
N ARG A 73 10.44 5.00 10.88
CA ARG A 73 9.46 5.89 10.27
C ARG A 73 9.20 5.50 8.83
N VAL A 74 7.95 5.65 8.39
CA VAL A 74 7.59 5.55 6.99
C VAL A 74 7.42 6.96 6.42
N THR A 75 8.07 7.20 5.29
CA THR A 75 7.82 8.37 4.45
C THR A 75 7.33 7.90 3.10
N PHE A 76 6.48 8.68 2.45
CA PHE A 76 5.97 8.36 1.12
C PHE A 76 6.02 9.60 0.22
N SER A 77 6.26 9.35 -1.06
CA SER A 77 6.02 10.37 -2.10
C SER A 77 4.52 10.68 -2.18
N HIS A 78 4.15 11.75 -2.90
CA HIS A 78 2.75 12.09 -3.11
C HIS A 78 1.94 10.84 -3.54
N PRO A 79 0.75 10.59 -2.92
CA PRO A 79 -0.17 9.55 -3.37
C PRO A 79 -0.42 9.64 -4.88
N LEU A 80 -0.65 8.50 -5.53
CA LEU A 80 -1.04 8.52 -6.94
C LEU A 80 -2.43 9.14 -7.08
N ASP A 81 -2.67 9.89 -8.17
CA ASP A 81 -3.95 10.57 -8.40
C ASP A 81 -5.11 9.59 -8.71
N ASP A 82 -4.80 8.41 -9.22
CA ASP A 82 -5.78 7.37 -9.57
C ASP A 82 -5.18 5.96 -9.38
N ASN A 83 -6.07 4.97 -9.32
CA ASN A 83 -5.72 3.57 -9.21
C ASN A 83 -4.92 3.10 -10.44
N PRO A 84 -3.64 2.74 -10.28
CA PRO A 84 -2.76 2.44 -11.41
C PRO A 84 -3.06 1.05 -12.03
N VAL A 85 -3.88 0.22 -11.37
CA VAL A 85 -4.30 -1.12 -11.80
C VAL A 85 -5.70 -1.11 -12.43
N ALA A 86 -6.53 -0.09 -12.15
CA ALA A 86 -7.85 0.08 -12.76
C ALA A 86 -7.76 0.37 -14.29
N VAL A 87 -6.65 0.94 -14.74
CA VAL A 87 -6.40 1.30 -16.16
C VAL A 87 -6.19 0.07 -17.07
N GLY A 88 -6.33 -1.17 -16.58
CA GLY A 88 -6.09 -2.38 -17.37
C GLY A 88 -6.93 -3.61 -17.02
N ALA A 89 -7.99 -3.47 -16.21
CA ALA A 89 -8.88 -4.59 -15.87
C ALA A 89 -9.69 -5.01 -17.11
N ARG A 90 -9.08 -5.81 -18.00
CA ARG A 90 -9.82 -6.69 -18.90
C ARG A 90 -10.77 -7.50 -18.02
N ARG A 91 -12.06 -7.17 -18.10
CA ARG A 91 -13.16 -7.94 -17.52
C ARG A 91 -12.83 -9.43 -17.71
N TRP A 92 -12.77 -10.17 -16.61
CA TRP A 92 -12.74 -11.62 -16.68
C TRP A 92 -13.90 -12.04 -17.60
N ARG A 93 -13.57 -12.57 -18.79
CA ARG A 93 -14.57 -13.25 -19.61
C ARG A 93 -14.96 -14.47 -18.79
N THR A 94 -16.22 -14.54 -18.40
CA THR A 94 -16.81 -15.77 -17.87
C THR A 94 -16.42 -16.94 -18.76
N PRO A 95 -16.07 -18.11 -18.19
CA PRO A 95 -15.91 -19.31 -18.99
C PRO A 95 -17.20 -19.53 -19.77
N VAL A 96 -17.12 -19.52 -21.10
CA VAL A 96 -18.18 -20.12 -21.92
C VAL A 96 -18.06 -21.62 -21.71
N THR A 97 -18.94 -22.16 -20.88
CA THR A 97 -19.11 -23.61 -20.76
C THR A 97 -19.65 -24.13 -22.10
N PRO A 98 -19.08 -25.22 -22.66
CA PRO A 98 -19.55 -25.82 -23.91
C PRO A 98 -20.96 -26.41 -23.80
#